data_AF-A0A232D9J5-F1
#
_entry.id   AF-A0A232D9J5-F1
#
_cell.length_a   1.000
_cell.length_b   1.000
_cell.length_c   1.000
_cell.angle_alpha   90.00
_cell.angle_beta   90.00
_cell.angle_gamma   90.00
#
_symmetry.space_group_name_H-M   'P 1'
#
loop_
_entity.id
_entity.type
_entity.pdbx_description
1 polymer ?
#
loop_
_entity_poly.entity_id
_entity_poly.type
_entity_poly.pdbx_seq_one_letter_code
_entity_poly.pdbx_strand_id
1 'polypeptide(L)'
;MSRSNGSSSRRTFLRLAALLLPAGALLGSLPGVRAAARPRKLYLAGPDVFRADAVAHGEALKALCARYGFEGLYPLDNALPKQLAEPREQAAWIYRANIGLIERADAVLANLNFFRGAEPDSGTAFEVGYATALGKPVYGYVDDAGSYAERIRRHAPELVGEDPTRDRDGMALEEFGLPLNLMLAVPGRIVVGDAEQALRQLAGQSRG
;
A
#
# COMPACT_ATOMS: atom_id res chain seq x y z
N MET A 1 43.69 24.28 -39.45
CA MET A 1 42.39 24.96 -39.17
C MET A 1 41.32 24.10 -39.83
N SER A 2 40.26 23.59 -39.22
CA SER A 2 39.68 23.67 -37.88
C SER A 2 38.81 22.41 -37.65
N ARG A 3 38.64 21.98 -36.40
CA ARG A 3 37.75 20.88 -35.95
C ARG A 3 36.40 21.46 -35.47
N SER A 4 35.30 20.73 -35.65
CA SER A 4 34.16 20.52 -34.70
C SER A 4 33.05 19.75 -35.47
N ASN A 5 32.52 18.58 -35.10
CA ASN A 5 31.96 17.99 -33.86
C ASN A 5 30.63 18.61 -33.41
N GLY A 6 29.58 17.78 -33.29
CA GLY A 6 28.52 18.00 -32.29
C GLY A 6 27.04 17.92 -32.74
N SER A 7 26.49 16.70 -32.73
CA SER A 7 25.19 16.31 -32.14
C SER A 7 24.18 17.41 -31.73
N SER A 8 22.95 17.33 -32.25
CA SER A 8 21.72 17.35 -31.41
C SER A 8 20.46 17.13 -32.27
N SER A 9 20.03 15.87 -32.41
CA SER A 9 18.69 15.52 -32.89
C SER A 9 17.91 14.86 -31.77
N ARG A 10 17.42 15.69 -30.84
CA ARG A 10 16.35 15.35 -29.89
C ARG A 10 15.63 16.65 -29.55
N ARG A 11 14.44 16.85 -30.14
CA ARG A 11 13.32 17.66 -29.61
C ARG A 11 12.27 17.83 -30.71
N THR A 12 11.33 16.91 -30.76
CA THR A 12 10.00 17.15 -31.34
C THR A 12 9.02 16.43 -30.43
N PHE A 13 7.84 17.03 -30.23
CA PHE A 13 6.72 16.61 -29.37
C PHE A 13 6.76 17.10 -27.92
N LEU A 14 6.31 18.34 -27.70
CA LEU A 14 4.96 18.64 -27.18
C LEU A 14 4.81 20.17 -27.06
N ARG A 15 3.97 20.77 -27.92
CA ARG A 15 3.35 22.07 -27.66
C ARG A 15 1.97 21.77 -27.07
N LEU A 16 1.71 22.19 -25.83
CA LEU A 16 0.34 22.35 -25.33
C LEU A 16 0.20 23.71 -24.63
N ALA A 17 -0.91 24.37 -24.94
CA ALA A 17 -1.17 25.78 -24.73
C ALA A 17 -1.26 26.18 -23.25
N ALA A 18 -0.58 27.27 -22.89
CA ALA A 18 -0.84 28.02 -21.67
C ALA A 18 -1.92 29.07 -21.97
N LEU A 19 -3.14 28.86 -21.46
CA LEU A 19 -4.12 29.94 -21.33
C LEU A 19 -3.91 30.61 -19.97
N LEU A 20 -3.51 31.88 -20.03
CA LEU A 20 -3.45 32.80 -18.90
C LEU A 20 -4.87 33.11 -18.39
N LEU A 21 -5.17 32.72 -17.15
CA LEU A 21 -6.23 33.36 -16.37
C LEU A 21 -5.61 34.46 -15.48
N PRO A 22 -6.27 35.62 -15.30
CA PRO A 22 -5.74 36.72 -14.53
C PRO A 22 -5.73 36.39 -13.04
N ALA A 23 -4.63 36.76 -12.38
CA ALA A 23 -4.48 36.70 -10.94
C ALA A 23 -5.44 37.69 -10.26
N GLY A 24 -6.34 37.19 -9.41
CA GLY A 24 -7.12 38.01 -8.49
C GLY A 24 -8.62 37.73 -8.47
N ALA A 25 -9.03 36.61 -7.89
CA ALA A 25 -10.31 36.47 -7.19
C ALA A 25 -10.33 35.15 -6.40
N LEU A 26 -10.88 35.20 -5.19
CA LEU A 26 -11.10 34.10 -4.22
C LEU A 26 -9.92 33.79 -3.28
N LEU A 27 -9.53 34.78 -2.47
CA LEU A 27 -9.19 34.53 -1.06
C LEU A 27 -10.49 34.19 -0.30
N GLY A 28 -11.06 33.03 -0.63
CA GLY A 28 -11.97 32.33 0.27
C GLY A 28 -11.10 31.60 1.28
N SER A 29 -11.25 31.93 2.57
CA SER A 29 -10.68 31.17 3.68
C SER A 29 -10.84 29.67 3.40
N LEU A 30 -9.72 28.97 3.21
CA LEU A 30 -9.73 27.52 3.22
C LEU A 30 -10.43 27.09 4.53
N PRO A 31 -11.44 26.19 4.48
CA PRO A 31 -12.02 25.66 5.70
C PRO A 31 -10.88 25.07 6.52
N GLY A 32 -10.76 25.53 7.77
CA GLY A 32 -9.69 25.12 8.67
C GLY A 32 -9.55 23.60 8.63
N VAL A 33 -8.33 23.14 8.40
CA VAL A 33 -7.97 21.72 8.51
C VAL A 33 -8.39 21.30 9.91
N ARG A 34 -9.55 20.65 10.03
CA ARG A 34 -9.89 19.92 11.25
C ARG A 34 -8.81 18.87 11.38
N ALA A 35 -8.07 18.89 12.48
CA ALA A 35 -7.21 17.79 12.84
C ALA A 35 -8.05 16.51 12.73
N ALA A 36 -7.66 15.62 11.82
CA ALA A 36 -8.36 14.37 11.63
C ALA A 36 -8.38 13.64 12.98
N ALA A 37 -9.57 13.22 13.44
CA ALA A 37 -9.68 12.45 14.66
C ALA A 37 -8.76 11.22 14.55
N ARG A 38 -8.07 10.89 15.64
CA ARG A 38 -7.16 9.74 15.67
C ARG A 38 -7.92 8.49 15.21
N PRO A 39 -7.40 7.71 14.25
CA PRO A 39 -8.04 6.46 13.87
C PRO A 39 -8.14 5.59 15.12
N ARG A 40 -9.31 4.99 15.36
CA ARG A 40 -9.56 4.11 16.51
C ARG A 40 -9.53 2.65 16.07
N LYS A 41 -9.99 2.36 14.86
CA LYS A 41 -10.06 1.01 14.29
C LYS A 41 -9.14 0.86 13.08
N LEU A 42 -8.34 -0.20 13.06
CA LEU A 42 -7.43 -0.51 11.97
C LEU A 42 -7.83 -1.83 11.33
N TYR A 43 -8.12 -1.83 10.04
CA TYR A 43 -8.21 -3.09 9.29
C TYR A 43 -6.80 -3.64 9.06
N LEU A 44 -6.59 -4.89 9.44
CA LEU A 44 -5.30 -5.56 9.38
C LEU A 44 -5.21 -6.37 8.08
N ALA A 45 -4.76 -5.72 7.02
CA ALA A 45 -4.62 -6.33 5.70
C ALA A 45 -3.26 -7.04 5.57
N GLY A 46 -3.22 -8.16 4.85
CA GLY A 46 -1.97 -8.88 4.64
C GLY A 46 -2.13 -10.37 4.37
N PRO A 47 -1.07 -11.04 3.91
CA PRO A 47 -1.06 -12.49 3.68
C PRO A 47 -1.04 -13.31 4.98
N ASP A 48 -1.08 -12.66 6.15
CA ASP A 48 -0.98 -13.30 7.45
C ASP A 48 -2.08 -14.34 7.70
N VAL A 49 -3.22 -14.21 7.02
CA VAL A 49 -4.33 -15.19 7.07
C VAL A 49 -3.96 -16.55 6.47
N PHE A 50 -2.90 -16.62 5.67
CA PHE A 50 -2.41 -17.86 5.05
C PHE A 50 -1.37 -18.59 5.92
N ARG A 51 -1.00 -18.02 7.08
CA ARG A 51 -0.08 -18.66 8.00
C ARG A 51 -0.73 -19.89 8.65
N ALA A 52 0.10 -20.89 9.00
CA ALA A 52 -0.37 -22.06 9.75
C ALA A 52 -0.95 -21.68 11.13
N ASP A 53 -0.46 -20.60 11.73
CA ASP A 53 -0.88 -20.03 13.01
C ASP A 53 -1.74 -18.77 12.87
N ALA A 54 -2.43 -18.58 11.73
CA ALA A 54 -3.13 -17.32 11.39
C ALA A 54 -4.02 -16.76 12.49
N VAL A 55 -4.76 -17.61 13.22
CA VAL A 55 -5.62 -17.17 14.34
C VAL A 55 -4.78 -16.60 15.49
N ALA A 56 -3.74 -17.31 15.92
CA ALA A 56 -2.87 -16.86 17.01
C ALA A 56 -2.08 -15.60 16.62
N HIS A 57 -1.61 -15.53 15.37
CA HIS A 57 -0.94 -14.35 14.83
C HIS A 57 -1.87 -13.14 14.76
N GLY A 58 -3.12 -13.33 14.33
CA GLY A 58 -4.14 -12.27 14.32
C GLY A 58 -4.41 -11.70 15.72
N GLU A 59 -4.56 -12.56 16.73
CA GLU A 59 -4.72 -12.11 18.12
C GLU A 59 -3.50 -11.36 18.64
N ALA A 60 -2.28 -11.80 18.28
CA ALA A 60 -1.05 -11.09 18.62
C ALA A 60 -0.99 -9.69 17.96
N LEU A 61 -1.38 -9.57 16.69
CA LEU A 61 -1.45 -8.28 15.99
C LEU A 61 -2.51 -7.34 16.60
N LYS A 62 -3.67 -7.87 17.00
CA LYS A 62 -4.72 -7.11 17.68
C LYS A 62 -4.24 -6.62 19.06
N ALA A 63 -3.55 -7.47 19.82
CA ALA A 63 -2.92 -7.08 21.07
C ALA A 63 -1.84 -6.01 20.88
N LEU A 64 -1.06 -6.10 19.79
CA LEU A 64 -0.09 -5.08 19.41
C LEU A 64 -0.78 -3.75 19.09
N CYS A 65 -1.86 -3.74 18.31
CA CYS A 65 -2.67 -2.54 18.05
C CYS A 65 -3.16 -1.90 19.36
N ALA A 66 -3.65 -2.72 20.30
CA ALA A 66 -4.15 -2.27 21.59
C ALA A 66 -3.07 -1.55 22.43
N ARG A 67 -1.81 -2.02 22.40
CA ARG A 67 -0.67 -1.35 23.06
C ARG A 67 -0.45 0.09 22.56
N TYR A 68 -0.84 0.38 21.32
CA TYR A 68 -0.76 1.71 20.71
C TYR A 68 -2.07 2.50 20.78
N GLY A 69 -3.12 1.95 21.41
CA GLY A 69 -4.42 2.61 21.59
C GLY A 69 -5.40 2.43 20.43
N PHE A 70 -5.17 1.43 19.57
CA PHE A 70 -6.01 1.07 18.43
C PHE A 70 -6.72 -0.27 18.63
N GLU A 71 -7.89 -0.41 18.02
CA GLU A 71 -8.62 -1.67 17.86
C GLU A 71 -8.25 -2.28 16.50
N GLY A 72 -7.62 -3.46 16.50
CA GLY A 72 -7.34 -4.20 15.27
C GLY A 72 -8.56 -5.00 14.82
N LEU A 73 -8.93 -4.89 13.54
CA LEU A 73 -9.95 -5.68 12.86
C LEU A 73 -9.25 -6.68 11.93
N TYR A 74 -9.21 -7.95 12.32
CA TYR A 74 -8.51 -8.99 11.57
C TYR A 74 -9.49 -9.73 10.64
N PRO A 75 -9.11 -10.09 9.41
CA PRO A 75 -10.05 -10.69 8.45
C PRO A 75 -10.75 -11.95 8.96
N LEU A 76 -10.06 -12.76 9.77
CA LEU A 76 -10.61 -13.98 10.37
C LEU A 76 -11.51 -13.74 11.61
N ASP A 77 -11.76 -12.48 12.00
CA ASP A 77 -12.70 -12.17 13.09
C ASP A 77 -14.14 -12.60 12.76
N ASN A 78 -14.48 -12.68 11.47
CA ASN A 78 -15.78 -13.16 11.03
C ASN A 78 -15.73 -14.70 10.86
N ALA A 79 -16.43 -15.43 11.74
CA ALA A 79 -16.58 -16.87 11.61
C ALA A 79 -17.50 -17.24 10.43
N LEU A 80 -16.97 -18.00 9.47
CA LEU A 80 -17.75 -18.52 8.36
C LEU A 80 -18.94 -19.34 8.88
N PRO A 81 -20.19 -19.06 8.45
CA PRO A 81 -21.36 -19.80 8.88
C PRO A 81 -21.23 -21.27 8.48
N LYS A 82 -21.40 -22.18 9.45
CA LYS A 82 -21.27 -23.64 9.25
C LYS A 82 -22.24 -24.20 8.21
N GLN A 83 -23.33 -23.48 7.93
CA GLN A 83 -24.36 -23.86 6.97
C GLN A 83 -23.98 -23.58 5.52
N LEU A 84 -22.98 -22.72 5.27
CA LEU A 84 -22.49 -22.45 3.92
C LEU A 84 -21.56 -23.58 3.50
N ALA A 85 -22.10 -24.59 2.83
CA ALA A 85 -21.32 -25.74 2.35
C ALA A 85 -20.62 -25.45 1.01
N GLU A 86 -21.20 -24.59 0.17
CA GLU A 86 -20.72 -24.33 -1.19
C GLU A 86 -19.51 -23.39 -1.21
N PRO A 87 -18.34 -23.80 -1.75
CA PRO A 87 -17.13 -22.97 -1.73
C PRO A 87 -17.30 -21.58 -2.32
N ARG A 88 -18.13 -21.44 -3.36
CA ARG A 88 -18.42 -20.16 -3.99
C ARG A 88 -19.20 -19.21 -3.05
N GLU A 89 -20.13 -19.75 -2.28
CA GLU A 89 -20.91 -18.99 -1.31
C GLU A 89 -20.04 -18.59 -0.11
N GLN A 90 -19.16 -19.49 0.34
CA GLN A 90 -18.18 -19.19 1.38
C GLN A 90 -17.25 -18.05 0.95
N ALA A 91 -16.71 -18.10 -0.26
CA ALA A 91 -15.87 -17.03 -0.81
C ALA A 91 -16.62 -15.69 -0.89
N ALA A 92 -17.86 -15.69 -1.39
CA ALA A 92 -18.70 -14.49 -1.45
C ALA A 92 -19.00 -13.92 -0.04
N TRP A 93 -19.20 -14.80 0.95
CA TRP A 93 -19.40 -14.39 2.33
C TRP A 93 -18.13 -13.76 2.92
N ILE A 94 -16.97 -14.41 2.78
CA ILE A 94 -15.68 -13.91 3.28
C ILE A 94 -15.38 -12.55 2.67
N TYR A 95 -15.54 -12.42 1.35
CA TYR A 95 -15.37 -11.16 0.64
C TYR A 95 -16.23 -10.04 1.25
N ARG A 96 -17.53 -10.27 1.41
CA ARG A 96 -18.44 -9.26 2.00
C ARG A 96 -18.08 -8.94 3.45
N ALA A 97 -17.67 -9.94 4.21
CA ALA A 97 -17.29 -9.79 5.60
C ALA A 97 -16.03 -8.90 5.75
N ASN A 98 -15.01 -9.12 4.89
CA ASN A 98 -13.80 -8.31 4.85
C ASN A 98 -14.08 -6.88 4.36
N ILE A 99 -14.88 -6.69 3.31
CA ILE A 99 -15.33 -5.36 2.88
C ILE A 99 -16.00 -4.62 4.05
N GLY A 100 -16.91 -5.29 4.77
CA GLY A 100 -17.56 -4.70 5.93
C GLY A 100 -16.59 -4.32 7.06
N LEU A 101 -15.50 -5.07 7.27
CA LEU A 101 -14.45 -4.70 8.23
C LEU A 101 -13.69 -3.45 7.76
N ILE A 102 -13.34 -3.36 6.47
CA ILE A 102 -12.66 -2.19 5.89
C ILE A 102 -13.54 -0.94 6.00
N GLU A 103 -14.83 -1.05 5.69
CA GLU A 103 -15.79 0.05 5.81
C GLU A 103 -15.90 0.58 7.24
N ARG A 104 -15.84 -0.31 8.24
CA ARG A 104 -15.87 0.03 9.68
C ARG A 104 -14.53 0.54 10.23
N ALA A 105 -13.42 0.25 9.57
CA ALA A 105 -12.11 0.70 10.01
C ALA A 105 -11.92 2.20 9.73
N ASP A 106 -11.15 2.89 10.55
CA ASP A 106 -10.77 4.29 10.31
C ASP A 106 -9.53 4.38 9.41
N ALA A 107 -8.69 3.34 9.39
CA ALA A 107 -7.49 3.24 8.57
C ALA A 107 -7.17 1.77 8.25
N VAL A 108 -6.26 1.53 7.31
CA VAL A 108 -5.70 0.20 7.02
C VAL A 108 -4.25 0.15 7.48
N LEU A 109 -3.88 -0.93 8.16
CA LEU A 109 -2.50 -1.35 8.38
C LEU A 109 -2.24 -2.55 7.48
N ALA A 110 -1.37 -2.41 6.48
CA ALA A 110 -1.17 -3.42 5.43
C ALA A 110 0.24 -4.01 5.46
N ASN A 111 0.33 -5.33 5.60
CA ASN A 111 1.55 -6.09 5.34
C ASN A 111 1.77 -6.18 3.82
N LEU A 112 2.75 -5.44 3.29
CA LEU A 112 3.05 -5.38 1.85
C LEU A 112 4.36 -6.10 1.50
N ASN A 113 4.74 -7.08 2.33
CA ASN A 113 5.88 -7.94 2.03
C ASN A 113 5.62 -8.86 0.84
N PHE A 114 6.70 -9.31 0.24
CA PHE A 114 6.68 -10.28 -0.86
C PHE A 114 5.92 -11.54 -0.45
N PHE A 115 4.92 -11.91 -1.26
CA PHE A 115 4.09 -13.07 -1.02
C PHE A 115 3.98 -13.92 -2.28
N ARG A 116 4.55 -15.14 -2.23
CA ARG A 116 4.57 -16.12 -3.35
C ARG A 116 5.17 -15.55 -4.65
N GLY A 117 6.14 -14.66 -4.50
CA GLY A 117 6.77 -13.91 -5.58
C GLY A 117 7.27 -12.58 -5.03
N ALA A 118 7.80 -11.71 -5.89
CA ALA A 118 8.28 -10.40 -5.46
C ALA A 118 7.20 -9.31 -5.53
N GLU A 119 5.96 -9.62 -5.19
CA GLU A 119 4.87 -8.65 -5.13
C GLU A 119 4.09 -8.83 -3.81
N PRO A 120 3.41 -7.79 -3.31
CA PRO A 120 2.44 -7.94 -2.24
C PRO A 120 1.33 -8.93 -2.61
N ASP A 121 0.65 -9.47 -1.59
CA ASP A 121 -0.54 -10.29 -1.82
C ASP A 121 -1.61 -9.52 -2.61
N SER A 122 -2.13 -10.15 -3.67
CA SER A 122 -3.17 -9.55 -4.52
C SER A 122 -4.46 -9.23 -3.77
N GLY A 123 -4.82 -10.02 -2.74
CA GLY A 123 -5.97 -9.73 -1.88
C GLY A 123 -5.74 -8.44 -1.10
N THR A 124 -4.58 -8.33 -0.48
CA THR A 124 -4.13 -7.14 0.25
C THR A 124 -4.07 -5.91 -0.68
N ALA A 125 -3.58 -6.05 -1.92
CA ALA A 125 -3.55 -4.97 -2.90
C ALA A 125 -4.96 -4.46 -3.25
N PHE A 126 -5.93 -5.37 -3.39
CA PHE A 126 -7.35 -5.02 -3.58
C PHE A 126 -7.89 -4.25 -2.37
N GLU A 127 -7.61 -4.70 -1.15
CA GLU A 127 -8.08 -4.08 0.09
C GLU A 127 -7.49 -2.67 0.28
N VAL A 128 -6.22 -2.48 -0.06
CA VAL A 128 -5.55 -1.16 -0.08
C VAL A 128 -6.21 -0.23 -1.10
N GLY A 129 -6.45 -0.72 -2.32
CA GLY A 129 -7.15 0.06 -3.36
C GLY A 129 -8.55 0.47 -2.92
N TYR A 130 -9.31 -0.46 -2.34
CA TYR A 130 -10.66 -0.22 -1.84
C TYR A 130 -10.68 0.81 -0.70
N ALA A 131 -9.78 0.69 0.27
CA ALA A 131 -9.66 1.65 1.36
C ALA A 131 -9.25 3.05 0.87
N THR A 132 -8.32 3.11 -0.09
CA THR A 132 -7.89 4.37 -0.71
C THR A 132 -9.05 5.06 -1.42
N ALA A 133 -9.89 4.30 -2.15
CA ALA A 133 -11.07 4.84 -2.82
C ALA A 133 -12.12 5.39 -1.83
N LEU A 134 -12.18 4.85 -0.61
CA LEU A 134 -13.02 5.37 0.48
C LEU A 134 -12.39 6.56 1.21
N GLY A 135 -11.20 7.02 0.81
CA GLY A 135 -10.48 8.11 1.49
C GLY A 135 -9.91 7.71 2.85
N LYS A 136 -9.81 6.40 3.15
CA LYS A 136 -9.21 5.91 4.39
C LYS A 136 -7.68 5.91 4.24
N PRO A 137 -6.93 6.42 5.23
CA PRO A 137 -5.47 6.39 5.17
C PRO A 137 -4.96 4.94 5.25
N VAL A 138 -3.96 4.63 4.43
CA VAL A 138 -3.29 3.34 4.39
C VAL A 138 -1.87 3.48 4.94
N TYR A 139 -1.53 2.63 5.89
CA TYR A 139 -0.19 2.49 6.46
C TYR A 139 0.33 1.12 6.05
N GLY A 140 1.15 1.10 5.01
CA GLY A 140 1.80 -0.11 4.54
C GLY A 140 3.12 -0.32 5.26
N TYR A 141 3.52 -1.56 5.48
CA TYR A 141 4.87 -1.87 5.92
C TYR A 141 5.56 -2.91 5.03
N VAL A 142 6.87 -2.76 4.91
CA VAL A 142 7.78 -3.64 4.18
C VAL A 142 9.00 -3.92 5.06
N ASP A 143 9.47 -5.15 5.08
CA ASP A 143 10.57 -5.64 5.92
C ASP A 143 11.96 -5.11 5.53
N ASP A 144 12.10 -4.65 4.29
CA ASP A 144 13.35 -4.18 3.72
C ASP A 144 13.20 -2.84 3.00
N ALA A 145 14.21 -2.00 3.13
CA ALA A 145 14.27 -0.66 2.54
C ALA A 145 14.60 -0.70 1.03
N GLY A 146 14.64 0.46 0.39
CA GLY A 146 15.11 0.58 -1.00
C GLY A 146 13.99 0.48 -2.04
N SER A 147 14.36 0.66 -3.30
CA SER A 147 13.43 0.63 -4.42
C SER A 147 12.89 -0.78 -4.66
N TYR A 148 11.80 -0.87 -5.41
CA TYR A 148 11.17 -2.11 -5.78
C TYR A 148 12.18 -3.05 -6.46
N ALA A 149 12.88 -2.56 -7.49
CA ALA A 149 13.89 -3.34 -8.18
C ALA A 149 15.09 -3.71 -7.28
N GLU A 150 15.54 -2.83 -6.36
CA GLU A 150 16.58 -3.18 -5.38
C GLU A 150 16.15 -4.34 -4.47
N ARG A 151 14.90 -4.32 -4.01
CA ARG A 151 14.34 -5.38 -3.16
C ARG A 151 14.22 -6.71 -3.92
N ILE A 152 13.76 -6.71 -5.17
CA ILE A 152 13.73 -7.91 -6.02
C ILE A 152 15.14 -8.47 -6.18
N ARG A 153 16.12 -7.63 -6.55
CA ARG A 153 17.52 -8.07 -6.73
C ARG A 153 18.12 -8.72 -5.48
N ARG A 154 17.72 -8.27 -4.28
CA ARG A 154 18.19 -8.85 -3.01
C ARG A 154 17.48 -10.15 -2.63
N HIS A 155 16.15 -10.19 -2.74
CA HIS A 155 15.34 -11.27 -2.14
C HIS A 155 14.83 -12.30 -3.13
N ALA A 156 14.76 -11.96 -4.41
CA ALA A 156 14.33 -12.84 -5.48
C ALA A 156 15.18 -12.58 -6.75
N PRO A 157 16.52 -12.73 -6.68
CA PRO A 157 17.41 -12.44 -7.80
C PRO A 157 17.08 -13.25 -9.04
N GLU A 158 16.45 -14.43 -8.89
CA GLU A 158 16.01 -15.28 -9.99
C GLU A 158 14.81 -14.71 -10.77
N LEU A 159 14.13 -13.67 -10.25
CA LEU A 159 13.11 -12.91 -10.98
C LEU A 159 13.70 -11.79 -11.85
N VAL A 160 14.99 -11.47 -11.72
CA VAL A 160 15.63 -10.38 -12.48
C VAL A 160 16.11 -10.90 -13.84
N GLY A 161 15.89 -10.13 -14.90
CA GLY A 161 16.37 -10.45 -16.24
C GLY A 161 17.85 -10.13 -16.46
N GLU A 162 18.37 -10.47 -17.64
CA GLU A 162 19.75 -10.10 -18.03
C GLU A 162 19.94 -8.57 -18.05
N ASP A 163 18.92 -7.84 -18.50
CA ASP A 163 18.80 -6.39 -18.30
C ASP A 163 18.26 -6.14 -16.88
N PRO A 164 19.02 -5.49 -15.98
CA PRO A 164 18.61 -5.31 -14.59
C PRO A 164 17.38 -4.38 -14.44
N THR A 165 16.95 -3.69 -15.50
CA THR A 165 15.72 -2.88 -15.53
C THR A 165 14.48 -3.70 -15.89
N ARG A 166 14.63 -5.00 -16.13
CA ARG A 166 13.57 -5.93 -16.53
C ARG A 166 13.55 -7.17 -15.65
N ASP A 167 12.39 -7.82 -15.59
CA ASP A 167 12.25 -9.14 -14.99
C ASP A 167 12.76 -10.25 -15.94
N ARG A 168 12.72 -11.49 -15.46
CA ARG A 168 13.16 -12.69 -16.19
C ARG A 168 12.44 -12.89 -17.53
N ASP A 169 11.23 -12.34 -17.69
CA ASP A 169 10.38 -12.47 -18.87
C ASP A 169 10.49 -11.24 -19.79
N GLY A 170 11.37 -10.30 -19.45
CA GLY A 170 11.62 -9.09 -20.23
C GLY A 170 10.62 -7.96 -19.97
N MET A 171 9.78 -8.06 -18.95
CA MET A 171 8.86 -6.99 -18.54
C MET A 171 9.60 -5.93 -17.72
N ALA A 172 9.23 -4.66 -17.88
CA ALA A 172 9.90 -3.57 -17.18
C ALA A 172 9.65 -3.60 -15.67
N LEU A 173 10.70 -3.39 -14.87
CA LEU A 173 10.60 -3.14 -13.44
C LEU A 173 10.38 -1.65 -13.19
N GLU A 174 9.46 -1.31 -12.28
CA GLU A 174 9.23 0.08 -11.90
C GLU A 174 10.44 0.66 -11.12
N GLU A 175 11.05 1.73 -11.64
CA GLU A 175 12.22 2.40 -11.05
C GLU A 175 11.86 3.85 -10.65
N PHE A 176 10.80 4.01 -9.87
CA PHE A 176 10.38 5.31 -9.32
C PHE A 176 11.05 5.63 -7.96
N GLY A 177 12.00 4.80 -7.52
CA GLY A 177 12.56 4.88 -6.16
C GLY A 177 11.57 4.52 -5.05
N LEU A 178 10.44 3.91 -5.41
CA LEU A 178 9.41 3.43 -4.48
C LEU A 178 9.65 1.95 -4.16
N PRO A 179 9.32 1.46 -2.95
CA PRO A 179 9.65 0.10 -2.52
C PRO A 179 8.78 -1.00 -3.16
N LEU A 180 7.68 -0.64 -3.81
CA LEU A 180 6.68 -1.52 -4.39
C LEU A 180 5.89 -0.76 -5.46
N ASN A 181 4.97 -1.43 -6.15
CA ASN A 181 4.17 -0.84 -7.24
C ASN A 181 3.61 0.56 -6.88
N LEU A 182 3.72 1.52 -7.80
CA LEU A 182 3.32 2.92 -7.58
C LEU A 182 1.88 3.07 -7.08
N MET A 183 0.96 2.20 -7.51
CA MET A 183 -0.46 2.27 -7.15
C MET A 183 -0.71 2.01 -5.66
N LEU A 184 0.22 1.35 -4.99
CA LEU A 184 0.18 1.07 -3.56
C LEU A 184 1.10 2.05 -2.79
N ALA A 185 2.28 2.35 -3.33
CA ALA A 185 3.30 3.15 -2.65
C ALA A 185 2.99 4.66 -2.62
N VAL A 186 2.34 5.20 -3.66
CA VAL A 186 2.00 6.64 -3.73
C VAL A 186 0.87 7.02 -2.76
N PRO A 187 -0.27 6.31 -2.71
CA PRO A 187 -1.35 6.67 -1.77
C PRO A 187 -1.07 6.23 -0.33
N GLY A 188 -0.24 5.20 -0.14
CA GLY A 188 0.10 4.65 1.17
C GLY A 188 1.24 5.40 1.87
N ARG A 189 1.21 5.42 3.20
CA ARG A 189 2.39 5.73 4.02
C ARG A 189 3.17 4.45 4.23
N ILE A 190 4.24 4.25 3.47
CA ILE A 190 5.06 3.04 3.54
C ILE A 190 6.12 3.18 4.62
N VAL A 191 6.15 2.24 5.55
CA VAL A 191 7.08 2.15 6.66
C VAL A 191 8.03 0.98 6.42
N VAL A 192 9.33 1.22 6.54
CA VAL A 192 10.30 0.13 6.56
C VAL A 192 10.34 -0.48 7.96
N GLY A 193 10.15 -1.79 8.06
CA GLY A 193 10.06 -2.57 9.28
C GLY A 193 8.83 -3.46 9.33
N ASP A 194 8.32 -3.67 10.53
CA ASP A 194 7.20 -4.52 10.88
C ASP A 194 5.94 -3.71 11.26
N ALA A 195 4.90 -4.44 11.67
CA ALA A 195 3.65 -3.86 12.15
C ALA A 195 3.86 -2.91 13.36
N GLU A 196 4.81 -3.17 14.26
CA GLU A 196 5.07 -2.31 15.42
C GLU A 196 5.66 -0.96 14.97
N GLN A 197 6.60 -0.95 14.02
CA GLN A 197 7.13 0.32 13.51
C GLN A 197 6.06 1.14 12.78
N ALA A 198 5.20 0.50 11.99
CA ALA A 198 4.09 1.17 11.35
C ALA A 198 3.06 1.74 12.36
N LEU A 199 2.71 0.97 13.40
CA LEU A 199 1.84 1.42 14.49
C LEU A 199 2.46 2.58 15.28
N ARG A 200 3.77 2.55 15.52
CA ARG A 200 4.50 3.64 16.18
C ARG A 200 4.41 4.94 15.38
N GLN A 201 4.59 4.88 14.07
CA GLN A 201 4.47 6.04 13.19
C GLN A 201 3.04 6.58 13.16
N LEU A 202 2.05 5.70 13.06
CA LEU A 202 0.63 6.04 13.13
C LEU A 202 0.27 6.74 14.46
N ALA A 203 0.73 6.19 15.59
CA ALA A 203 0.49 6.74 16.92
C ALA A 203 1.22 8.08 17.17
N GLY A 204 2.38 8.28 16.55
CA GLY A 204 3.18 9.50 16.65
C GLY A 204 2.57 10.69 15.92
N GLN A 205 1.99 10.47 14.73
CA GLN A 205 1.32 11.51 13.93
C GLN A 205 0.03 12.01 14.60
N SER A 206 -0.53 11.19 15.47
CA SER A 206 -1.73 11.50 16.24
C SER A 206 -1.46 12.46 17.43
N ARG A 207 -0.22 12.91 17.65
CA ARG A 207 0.16 13.84 18.74
C ARG A 207 0.49 15.26 18.23
N GLY A 208 0.31 15.54 16.93
CA GLY A 208 0.54 16.84 16.30
C GLY A 208 -0.74 17.60 16.02
#